data_AF-X1VCI6-F1
#
_entry.id   AF-X1VCI6-F1
#
_cell.length_a   1.000
_cell.length_b   1.000
_cell.length_c   1.000
_cell.angle_alpha   90.00
_cell.angle_beta   90.00
_cell.angle_gamma   90.00
#
_symmetry.space_group_name_H-M   'P 1'
#
loop_
_entity.id
_entity.type
_entity.pdbx_description
1 polymer ?
#
loop_
_entity_poly.entity_id
_entity_poly.type
_entity_poly.pdbx_seq_one_letter_code
_entity_poly.pdbx_strand_id
1 'polypeptide(L)' 'MDEPILKTKLYVPPLRPEIVSRPRLLARMKMGLQLKLTLVAAPAGYGKTTLLSE' A
#
# COMPACT_ATOMS: atom_id res chain seq x y z
N MET A 1 0.28 27.33 11.89
CA MET A 1 -0.32 27.47 10.55
C MET A 1 -0.66 26.06 10.11
N ASP A 2 -1.95 25.73 10.05
CA ASP A 2 -2.38 24.39 9.62
C ASP A 2 -2.15 24.24 8.12
N GLU A 3 -1.31 23.29 7.75
CA GLU A 3 -1.05 22.95 6.35
C GLU A 3 -2.30 22.24 5.78
N PRO A 4 -2.92 22.77 4.70
CA PRO A 4 -4.12 22.17 4.16
C PRO A 4 -3.86 20.75 3.64
N ILE A 5 -4.59 19.77 4.16
CA ILE A 5 -4.51 18.39 3.70
C ILE A 5 -5.03 18.30 2.26
N LEU A 6 -4.19 17.79 1.35
CA LEU A 6 -4.61 17.48 -0.03
C LEU A 6 -5.61 16.33 -0.02
N LYS A 7 -6.84 16.58 -0.46
CA LYS A 7 -7.92 15.58 -0.50
C LYS A 7 -7.49 14.27 -1.19
N THR A 8 -6.70 14.34 -2.26
CA THR A 8 -6.23 13.15 -3.01
C THR A 8 -5.34 12.21 -2.20
N LYS A 9 -4.73 12.68 -1.10
CA LYS A 9 -3.92 11.85 -0.20
C LYS A 9 -4.76 11.03 0.78
N LEU A 10 -6.07 11.27 0.82
CA LEU A 10 -7.02 10.55 1.68
C LEU A 10 -7.71 9.38 0.95
N TYR A 11 -7.48 9.23 -0.36
CA TYR A 11 -8.09 8.18 -1.17
C TYR A 11 -7.05 7.14 -1.56
N VAL A 12 -7.44 5.86 -1.47
CA VAL A 12 -6.64 4.76 -2.03
C VAL A 12 -6.66 4.88 -3.55
N PRO A 13 -5.50 4.87 -4.23
CA PRO A 13 -5.47 4.86 -5.69
C PRO A 13 -6.22 3.66 -6.27
N PRO A 14 -6.94 3.81 -7.39
CA PRO A 14 -7.62 2.68 -8.01
C PRO A 14 -6.61 1.61 -8.46
N LEU A 15 -6.99 0.35 -8.27
CA LEU A 15 -6.29 -0.81 -8.83
C LEU A 15 -6.28 -0.71 -10.35
N ARG A 16 -5.09 -0.87 -10.96
CA ARG A 16 -4.96 -0.93 -12.41
C ARG A 16 -5.35 -2.34 -12.90
N PRO A 17 -6.01 -2.47 -14.06
CA PRO A 17 -6.44 -3.78 -14.59
C PRO A 17 -5.28 -4.76 -14.79
N GLU A 18 -4.09 -4.25 -15.11
CA GLU A 18 -2.88 -5.03 -15.40
C GLU A 18 -2.09 -5.43 -14.14
N ILE A 19 -2.75 -5.49 -12.98
CA ILE A 19 -2.08 -5.87 -11.74
C ILE A 19 -1.67 -7.35 -11.77
N VAL A 20 -0.43 -7.61 -11.37
CA VAL A 20 0.05 -8.96 -11.10
C VAL A 20 -0.27 -9.28 -9.65
N SER A 21 -1.18 -10.22 -9.41
CA SER A 21 -1.56 -10.61 -8.04
C SER A 21 -0.38 -11.24 -7.30
N ARG A 22 -0.23 -10.87 -6.02
CA ARG A 22 0.87 -11.34 -5.16
C ARG A 22 0.33 -11.95 -3.86
N PRO A 23 -0.40 -13.07 -3.92
CA PRO A 23 -1.11 -13.64 -2.76
C PRO A 23 -0.20 -13.93 -1.57
N ARG A 24 1.05 -14.33 -1.81
CA ARG A 24 2.06 -14.54 -0.76
C ARG A 24 2.40 -13.26 0.01
N LEU A 25 2.53 -12.12 -0.66
CA LEU A 25 2.82 -10.84 0.00
C LEU A 25 1.59 -10.30 0.72
N LEU A 26 0.41 -10.44 0.12
CA LEU A 26 -0.86 -10.09 0.76
C LEU A 26 -1.08 -10.86 2.07
N ALA A 27 -0.84 -12.16 2.08
CA ALA A 27 -0.95 -12.97 3.29
C ALA A 27 0.00 -12.47 4.40
N ARG A 28 1.26 -12.14 4.06
CA ARG A 28 2.23 -11.57 5.01
C ARG A 28 1.80 -10.19 5.52
N MET A 29 1.27 -9.36 4.64
CA MET A 29 0.75 -8.03 5.01
C MET A 29 -0.43 -8.15 5.98
N LYS A 30 -1.38 -9.05 5.70
CA LYS A 30 -2.54 -9.32 6.58
C LYS A 30 -2.11 -9.81 7.97
N MET A 31 -1.11 -10.68 8.05
CA MET A 31 -0.54 -11.07 9.35
C MET A 31 0.11 -9.87 10.07
N GLY A 32 0.79 -8.99 9.32
CA GLY A 32 1.40 -7.78 9.86
C GLY A 32 0.42 -6.77 10.46
N LEU A 33 -0.86 -6.81 10.08
CA LEU A 33 -1.92 -5.98 10.68
C LEU A 33 -2.15 -6.28 12.17
N GLN A 34 -1.73 -7.47 12.64
CA GLN A 34 -1.79 -7.84 14.06
C GLN A 34 -0.63 -7.26 14.88
N LEU A 35 0.36 -6.65 14.22
CA LEU A 35 1.52 -6.04 14.85
C LEU A 35 1.31 -4.52 14.97
N LYS A 36 1.97 -3.92 15.96
CA LYS A 36 1.95 -2.45 16.14
C LYS A 36 2.55 -1.69 14.96
N LEU A 37 3.45 -2.33 14.20
CA LEU A 37 4.12 -1.74 13.05
C LEU A 37 4.51 -2.85 12.05
N THR A 38 4.24 -2.60 10.76
CA THR A 38 4.71 -3.43 9.66
C THR A 38 5.47 -2.56 8.65
N LEU A 39 6.74 -2.90 8.38
CA LEU A 39 7.58 -2.19 7.41
C LEU A 39 7.50 -2.87 6.04
N VAL A 40 7.10 -2.10 5.02
CA VAL A 40 7.13 -2.53 3.61
C VAL A 40 8.30 -1.82 2.91
N ALA A 41 9.37 -2.55 2.64
CA ALA A 41 10.60 -2.03 2.03
C ALA A 41 10.82 -2.60 0.62
N ALA A 42 11.04 -1.72 -0.35
CA ALA A 42 11.46 -2.04 -1.72
C ALA A 42 11.93 -0.75 -2.43
N PRO A 43 12.74 -0.83 -3.51
CA PRO A 43 13.13 0.34 -4.29
C PRO A 43 11.96 1.08 -4.94
N ALA A 44 12.21 2.26 -5.51
CA ALA A 44 11.20 3.01 -6.28
C ALA A 44 10.69 2.17 -7.48
N GLY A 45 9.40 2.24 -7.77
CA GLY A 45 8.78 1.46 -8.87
C GLY A 45 8.49 -0.01 -8.58
N TYR A 46 8.91 -0.59 -7.45
CA TYR A 46 8.70 -2.02 -7.14
C TYR A 46 7.28 -2.40 -6.69
N GLY A 47 6.31 -1.50 -6.83
CA GLY A 47 4.90 -1.81 -6.51
C GLY A 47 4.54 -1.78 -5.02
N LYS A 48 5.27 -1.04 -4.18
CA LYS A 48 4.90 -0.85 -2.75
C LYS A 48 3.48 -0.32 -2.59
N THR A 49 3.16 0.78 -3.28
CA THR A 49 1.83 1.38 -3.25
C THR A 49 0.79 0.46 -3.89
N THR A 50 1.17 -0.28 -4.92
CA THR A 50 0.31 -1.28 -5.58
C THR A 50 -0.09 -2.40 -4.62
N LEU A 51 0.87 -2.96 -3.86
CA LEU A 51 0.60 -3.99 -2.85
C LEU A 51 -0.33 -3.49 -1.74
N LEU A 52 -0.23 -2.21 -1.36
CA LEU A 52 -1.11 -1.60 -0.35
C LEU A 52 -2.52 -1.27 -0.88
N SER A 53 -2.70 -1.26 -2.20
CA SER A 53 -3.98 -0.94 -2.84
C SER A 53 -4.76 -2.18 -3.29
N GLU A 54 -4.14 -3.37 -3.24
CA GLU A 54 -4.73 -4.70 -3.51
C GLU A 54 -5.34 -5.32 -2.24
#